data_AF-A0A7S3UND8-F1
#
_entry.id   AF-A0A7S3UND8-F1
#
_cell.length_a   1.000
_cell.length_b   1.000
_cell.length_c   1.000
_cell.angle_alpha   90.00
_cell.angle_beta   90.00
_cell.angle_gamma   90.00
#
_symmetry.space_group_name_H-M   'P 1'
#
loop_
_entity.id
_entity.type
_entity.pdbx_description
1 polymer ?
#
loop_
_entity_poly.entity_id
_entity_poly.type
_entity_poly.pdbx_seq_one_letter_code
_entity_poly.pdbx_strand_id
1 'polypeptide(L)'
;DPTWDAEREHEYELIPRDEFGVPVSLPPEVSTNIRHTYYVPPQYYPFLKKLGDDTPELKPYTDKLMNGQMTFFDYEEMFYKFAKPLKVHRSQIPMPYRTEEEIKKTAEVTWEGKWLSYRQRVWGDYQTQHHVRDFMVGMALGTFFSWIGVQHMKQYRVDMKLFKKG
;
A
#
# COMPACT_ATOMS: atom_id res chain seq x y z
N ASP A 1 -15.77 22.18 -9.67
CA ASP A 1 -16.89 21.23 -9.81
C ASP A 1 -16.82 20.25 -8.64
N PRO A 2 -17.90 19.84 -7.95
CA PRO A 2 -17.83 18.89 -6.83
C PRO A 2 -17.36 17.48 -7.23
N THR A 3 -17.29 17.23 -8.54
CA THR A 3 -16.76 16.04 -9.21
C THR A 3 -15.34 16.22 -9.75
N TRP A 4 -14.70 17.36 -9.48
CA TRP A 4 -13.33 17.63 -9.88
C TRP A 4 -12.38 16.81 -9.00
N ASP A 5 -11.71 15.84 -9.62
CA ASP A 5 -10.77 14.92 -9.01
C ASP A 5 -9.41 15.14 -9.68
N ALA A 6 -8.53 15.88 -9.01
CA ALA A 6 -7.22 16.26 -9.54
C ALA A 6 -6.36 15.05 -9.93
N GLU A 7 -6.59 13.88 -9.31
CA GLU A 7 -5.88 12.65 -9.66
C GLU A 7 -6.33 12.04 -10.99
N ARG A 8 -7.54 12.37 -11.46
CA ARG A 8 -8.14 11.88 -12.71
C ARG A 8 -8.05 12.86 -13.88
N GLU A 9 -7.60 14.07 -13.64
CA GLU A 9 -7.58 15.14 -14.64
C GLU A 9 -6.71 14.78 -15.86
N HIS A 10 -5.71 13.90 -15.68
CA HIS A 10 -4.85 13.38 -16.74
C HIS A 10 -5.09 11.87 -17.04
N GLU A 11 -6.18 11.26 -16.57
CA GLU A 11 -6.43 9.81 -16.71
C GLU A 11 -6.53 9.35 -18.20
N TYR A 12 -6.85 10.29 -19.10
CA TYR A 12 -7.01 10.07 -20.54
C TYR A 12 -5.92 10.73 -21.40
N GLU A 13 -5.01 11.51 -20.80
CA GLU A 13 -3.99 12.25 -21.54
C GLU A 13 -2.65 11.51 -21.48
N LEU A 14 -2.06 11.26 -22.66
CA LEU A 14 -0.67 10.83 -22.74
C LEU A 14 0.21 12.00 -22.28
N ILE A 15 0.75 11.90 -21.05
CA ILE A 15 1.69 12.91 -20.54
C ILE A 15 2.84 13.02 -21.56
N PRO A 16 3.11 14.20 -22.14
CA PRO A 16 4.21 14.37 -23.08
C PRO A 16 5.52 13.98 -22.39
N ARG A 17 6.38 13.25 -23.10
CA ARG A 17 7.62 12.68 -22.57
C ARG A 17 8.83 13.25 -23.31
N ASP A 18 9.93 13.38 -22.59
CA ASP A 18 11.24 13.74 -23.16
C ASP A 18 11.81 12.57 -23.98
N GLU A 19 12.89 12.79 -24.73
CA GLU A 19 13.60 11.80 -25.55
C GLU A 19 14.04 10.54 -24.76
N PHE A 20 14.11 10.66 -23.43
CA PHE A 20 14.48 9.58 -22.49
C PHE A 20 13.27 8.89 -21.83
N GLY A 21 12.03 9.25 -22.21
CA GLY A 21 10.80 8.63 -21.71
C GLY A 21 10.30 9.16 -20.36
N VAL A 22 10.94 10.19 -19.81
CA VAL A 22 10.55 10.85 -18.56
C VAL A 22 9.38 11.83 -18.82
N PRO A 23 8.32 11.82 -18.00
CA PRO A 23 7.25 12.81 -18.08
C PRO A 23 7.77 14.26 -18.04
N VAL A 24 7.36 15.10 -18.99
CA VAL A 24 7.77 16.52 -19.11
C VAL A 24 7.34 17.36 -17.90
N SER A 25 6.40 16.87 -17.09
CA SER A 25 6.00 17.49 -15.82
C SER A 25 7.10 17.46 -14.74
N LEU A 26 8.10 16.59 -14.87
CA LEU A 26 9.24 16.56 -13.95
C LEU A 26 10.19 17.71 -14.28
N PRO A 27 10.62 18.50 -13.28
CA PRO A 27 11.57 19.58 -13.52
C PRO A 27 12.85 19.05 -14.17
N PRO A 28 13.42 19.77 -15.15
CA PRO A 28 14.55 19.30 -15.96
C PRO A 28 15.81 19.00 -15.13
N GLU A 29 15.96 19.66 -13.98
CA GLU A 29 17.01 19.41 -12.98
C GLU A 29 16.96 17.98 -12.42
N VAL A 30 15.77 17.38 -12.36
CA VAL A 30 15.57 16.00 -11.90
C VAL A 30 15.61 15.04 -13.08
N SER A 31 14.97 15.37 -14.21
CA SER A 31 14.93 14.49 -15.39
C SER A 31 16.32 14.19 -15.97
N THR A 32 17.21 15.18 -16.00
CA THR A 32 18.59 15.05 -16.50
C THR A 32 19.48 14.14 -15.64
N ASN A 33 19.17 14.01 -14.35
CA ASN A 33 19.83 13.08 -13.44
C ASN A 33 19.28 11.65 -13.56
N ILE A 34 18.08 11.51 -14.13
CA ILE A 34 17.42 10.24 -14.40
C ILE A 34 17.95 9.68 -15.73
N ARG A 35 19.25 9.43 -15.82
CA ARG A 35 19.82 8.58 -16.90
C ARG A 35 19.61 7.14 -16.50
N HIS A 36 18.41 6.62 -16.73
CA HIS A 36 18.02 5.25 -16.40
C HIS A 36 18.67 4.21 -17.33
N THR A 37 20.00 4.20 -17.46
CA THR A 37 20.69 2.96 -17.76
C THR A 37 20.80 2.22 -16.43
N TYR A 38 19.79 1.41 -16.09
CA TYR A 38 19.87 0.53 -14.92
C TYR A 38 21.04 -0.44 -15.13
N TYR A 39 22.22 -0.07 -14.62
CA TYR A 39 23.35 -0.98 -14.61
C TYR A 39 23.08 -2.06 -13.58
N VAL A 40 22.77 -3.26 -14.07
CA VAL A 40 22.64 -4.43 -13.20
C VAL A 40 24.02 -5.07 -13.05
N PRO A 41 24.48 -5.32 -11.81
CA PRO A 41 25.73 -6.03 -11.61
C PRO A 41 25.75 -7.39 -12.33
N PRO A 42 26.87 -7.79 -12.95
CA PRO A 42 26.98 -9.06 -13.71
C PRO A 42 26.61 -10.32 -12.93
N GLN A 43 26.65 -10.26 -11.59
CA GLN A 43 26.25 -11.34 -10.69
C GLN A 43 24.79 -11.79 -10.90
N TYR A 44 23.92 -10.88 -11.37
CA TYR A 44 22.51 -11.18 -11.62
C TYR A 44 22.21 -11.64 -13.06
N TYR A 45 23.20 -11.63 -13.96
CA TYR A 45 22.99 -12.03 -15.36
C TYR A 45 22.56 -13.49 -15.53
N PRO A 46 23.08 -14.47 -14.77
CA PRO A 46 22.58 -15.84 -14.83
C PRO A 46 21.10 -15.96 -14.46
N PHE A 47 20.65 -15.16 -13.49
CA PHE A 47 19.24 -15.10 -13.10
C PHE A 47 18.38 -14.46 -14.18
N LEU A 48 18.80 -13.32 -14.73
CA LEU A 48 18.07 -12.64 -15.81
C LEU A 48 17.98 -13.48 -17.08
N LYS A 49 19.07 -14.17 -17.44
CA LYS A 49 19.09 -15.09 -18.57
C LYS A 49 18.13 -16.26 -18.36
N LYS A 50 18.15 -16.87 -17.18
CA LYS A 50 17.21 -17.94 -16.83
C LYS A 50 15.76 -17.43 -16.85
N LEU A 51 15.50 -16.24 -16.32
CA LEU A 51 14.17 -15.64 -16.30
C LEU A 51 13.63 -15.37 -17.72
N GLY A 52 14.48 -14.88 -18.62
CA GLY A 52 14.13 -14.68 -20.03
C GLY A 52 13.96 -15.98 -20.82
N ASP A 53 14.71 -17.03 -20.46
CA ASP A 53 14.55 -18.37 -21.06
C ASP A 53 13.29 -19.08 -20.55
N ASP A 54 12.92 -18.90 -19.27
CA ASP A 54 11.70 -19.43 -18.66
C ASP A 54 10.44 -18.66 -19.14
N THR A 55 10.58 -17.36 -19.46
CA THR A 55 9.48 -16.50 -19.93
C THR A 55 9.85 -15.79 -21.24
N PRO A 56 9.51 -16.36 -22.42
CA PRO A 56 9.93 -15.84 -23.72
C PRO A 56 9.52 -14.39 -23.99
N GLU A 57 8.39 -13.96 -23.42
CA GLU A 57 7.90 -12.58 -23.55
C GLU A 57 8.72 -11.55 -22.76
N LEU A 58 9.43 -11.98 -21.70
CA LEU A 58 10.26 -11.12 -20.86
C LEU A 58 11.69 -11.00 -21.38
N LYS A 59 12.12 -11.95 -22.21
CA LYS A 59 13.44 -12.03 -22.84
C LYS A 59 13.96 -10.70 -23.45
N PRO A 60 13.18 -9.96 -24.25
CA PRO A 60 13.66 -8.69 -24.81
C PRO A 60 13.98 -7.65 -23.73
N TYR A 61 13.28 -7.67 -22.59
CA TYR A 61 13.52 -6.75 -21.49
C TYR A 61 14.71 -7.18 -20.63
N THR A 62 14.88 -8.48 -20.37
CA THR A 62 16.04 -9.01 -19.64
C THR A 62 17.34 -8.78 -20.40
N ASP A 63 17.32 -8.93 -21.73
CA ASP A 63 18.49 -8.70 -22.58
C ASP A 63 18.84 -7.20 -22.63
N LYS A 64 17.85 -6.32 -22.76
CA LYS A 64 18.05 -4.86 -22.67
C LYS A 64 18.61 -4.43 -21.30
N LEU A 65 18.15 -5.05 -20.22
CA LEU A 65 18.62 -4.78 -18.85
C LEU A 65 20.07 -5.24 -18.65
N MET A 66 20.44 -6.43 -19.14
CA MET A 66 21.81 -6.94 -19.11
C MET A 66 22.78 -6.10 -19.96
N ASN A 67 22.30 -5.53 -21.07
CA ASN A 67 23.10 -4.68 -21.96
C ASN A 67 23.12 -3.20 -21.53
N GLY A 68 22.40 -2.82 -20.47
CA GLY A 68 22.28 -1.44 -20.03
C GLY A 68 21.54 -0.53 -21.02
N GLN A 69 20.72 -1.11 -21.92
CA GLN A 69 19.98 -0.42 -22.98
C GLN A 69 18.49 -0.23 -22.65
N MET A 70 18.09 -0.53 -21.41
CA MET A 70 16.70 -0.44 -20.98
C MET A 70 16.29 1.02 -20.82
N THR A 71 15.29 1.45 -21.57
CA THR A 71 14.70 2.79 -21.43
C THR A 71 13.63 2.79 -20.33
N PHE A 72 13.22 3.98 -19.87
CA PHE A 72 12.10 4.10 -18.92
C PHE A 72 10.78 3.58 -19.53
N PHE A 73 10.59 3.78 -20.84
CA PHE A 73 9.44 3.25 -21.57
C PHE A 73 9.42 1.71 -21.55
N ASP A 74 10.57 1.08 -21.82
CA ASP A 74 10.70 -0.39 -21.76
C ASP A 74 10.42 -0.92 -20.35
N TYR A 75 10.86 -0.18 -19.32
CA TYR A 75 10.58 -0.53 -17.92
C TYR A 75 9.09 -0.44 -17.59
N GLU A 76 8.44 0.65 -18.00
CA GLU A 76 7.02 0.88 -17.74
C GLU A 76 6.15 -0.16 -18.46
N GLU A 77 6.44 -0.45 -19.73
CA GLU A 77 5.77 -1.50 -20.50
C GLU A 77 5.95 -2.87 -19.85
N MET A 78 7.19 -3.24 -19.47
CA MET A 78 7.46 -4.49 -18.76
C MET A 78 6.71 -4.56 -17.42
N PHE A 79 6.71 -3.47 -16.65
CA PHE A 79 6.06 -3.40 -15.35
C PHE A 79 4.55 -3.64 -15.50
N TYR A 80 3.86 -2.92 -16.38
CA TYR A 80 2.42 -3.11 -16.56
C TYR A 80 2.05 -4.44 -17.21
N LYS A 81 2.89 -4.98 -18.10
CA LYS A 81 2.63 -6.25 -18.78
C LYS A 81 2.78 -7.47 -17.85
N PHE A 82 3.80 -7.49 -17.00
CA PHE A 82 4.14 -8.67 -16.19
C PHE A 82 3.79 -8.54 -14.71
N ALA A 83 3.94 -7.35 -14.12
CA ALA A 83 3.52 -7.11 -12.75
C ALA A 83 2.02 -6.80 -12.73
N LYS A 84 1.18 -7.81 -12.99
CA LYS A 84 -0.27 -7.68 -12.80
C LYS A 84 -0.49 -7.13 -11.39
N PRO A 85 -1.01 -5.90 -11.22
CA PRO A 85 -1.30 -5.41 -9.90
C PRO A 85 -2.30 -6.37 -9.25
N LEU A 86 -2.15 -6.55 -7.92
CA LEU A 86 -3.18 -7.18 -7.09
C LEU A 86 -4.55 -6.65 -7.54
N LYS A 87 -5.58 -7.52 -7.62
CA LYS A 87 -6.91 -7.17 -8.18
C LYS A 87 -7.45 -5.81 -7.71
N VAL A 88 -7.12 -5.42 -6.48
CA VAL A 88 -7.50 -4.16 -5.83
C VAL A 88 -6.91 -2.90 -6.50
N HIS A 89 -5.73 -2.99 -7.11
CA HIS A 89 -5.02 -1.86 -7.74
C HIS A 89 -5.19 -1.81 -9.27
N ARG A 90 -5.99 -2.72 -9.87
CA ARG A 90 -6.23 -2.69 -11.32
C ARG A 90 -6.96 -1.45 -11.80
N SER A 91 -7.79 -0.85 -10.93
CA SER A 91 -8.42 0.44 -11.17
C SER A 91 -7.44 1.62 -11.17
N GLN A 92 -6.18 1.41 -10.75
CA GLN A 92 -5.11 2.41 -10.76
C GLN A 92 -4.14 2.23 -11.94
N ILE A 93 -4.28 1.16 -12.75
CA ILE A 93 -3.56 1.06 -14.02
C ILE A 93 -4.11 2.14 -14.95
N PRO A 94 -3.26 3.00 -15.54
CA PRO A 94 -3.70 3.98 -16.52
C PRO A 94 -4.41 3.29 -17.70
N MET A 95 -5.49 3.91 -18.19
CA MET A 95 -6.33 3.38 -19.28
C MET A 95 -5.59 2.80 -20.49
N PRO A 96 -4.47 3.37 -21.01
CA PRO A 96 -3.79 2.80 -22.18
C PRO A 96 -3.15 1.41 -21.96
N TYR A 97 -3.00 0.96 -20.71
CA TYR A 97 -2.36 -0.32 -20.38
C TYR A 97 -3.34 -1.42 -19.93
N ARG A 98 -4.66 -1.14 -19.93
CA ARG A 98 -5.68 -2.15 -19.62
C ARG A 98 -6.05 -2.96 -20.85
N THR A 99 -6.23 -4.26 -20.67
CA THR A 99 -6.72 -5.13 -21.75
C THR A 99 -8.21 -4.90 -22.03
N GLU A 100 -8.68 -5.16 -23.26
CA GLU A 100 -10.10 -4.98 -23.63
C GLU A 100 -11.06 -5.80 -22.74
N GLU A 101 -10.62 -6.97 -22.27
CA GLU A 101 -11.38 -7.82 -21.36
C GLU A 101 -11.53 -7.20 -19.97
N GLU A 102 -10.51 -6.48 -19.50
CA GLU A 102 -10.54 -5.79 -18.20
C GLU A 102 -11.40 -4.55 -18.24
N ILE A 103 -11.38 -3.80 -19.35
CA ILE A 103 -12.26 -2.65 -19.56
C ILE A 103 -13.73 -3.07 -19.46
N LYS A 104 -14.10 -4.21 -20.07
CA LYS A 104 -15.47 -4.76 -20.01
C LYS A 104 -15.94 -5.11 -18.59
N LYS A 105 -15.02 -5.46 -17.69
CA LYS A 105 -15.32 -5.84 -16.30
C LYS A 105 -15.24 -4.67 -15.31
N THR A 106 -14.96 -3.45 -15.77
CA THR A 106 -14.79 -2.27 -14.90
C THR A 106 -16.00 -2.05 -13.98
N ALA A 107 -17.23 -2.22 -14.49
CA ALA A 107 -18.44 -2.04 -13.69
C ALA A 107 -18.57 -3.07 -12.56
N GLU A 108 -18.24 -4.33 -12.83
CA GLU A 108 -18.25 -5.44 -11.86
C GLU A 108 -17.20 -5.18 -10.77
N VAL A 109 -15.95 -4.90 -11.16
CA VAL A 109 -14.85 -4.62 -10.22
C VAL A 109 -15.15 -3.37 -9.37
N THR A 110 -15.77 -2.35 -9.94
CA THR A 110 -16.16 -1.14 -9.20
C THR A 110 -17.22 -1.45 -8.15
N TRP A 111 -18.19 -2.31 -8.48
CA TRP A 111 -19.22 -2.75 -7.54
C TRP A 111 -18.63 -3.62 -6.43
N GLU A 112 -17.77 -4.58 -6.76
CA GLU A 112 -17.05 -5.41 -5.79
C GLU A 112 -16.18 -4.57 -4.85
N GLY A 113 -15.48 -3.55 -5.39
CA GLY A 113 -14.69 -2.61 -4.61
C GLY A 113 -15.54 -1.83 -3.61
N LYS A 114 -16.67 -1.27 -4.05
CA LYS A 114 -17.62 -0.57 -3.17
C LYS A 114 -18.17 -1.50 -2.08
N TRP A 115 -18.46 -2.74 -2.43
CA TRP A 115 -18.94 -3.74 -1.46
C TRP A 115 -17.88 -4.10 -0.41
N LEU A 116 -16.63 -4.26 -0.84
CA LEU A 116 -15.51 -4.50 0.07
C LEU A 116 -15.31 -3.33 1.04
N SER A 117 -15.32 -2.09 0.54
CA SER A 117 -15.22 -0.89 1.38
C SER A 117 -16.36 -0.79 2.40
N TYR A 118 -17.60 -1.09 1.98
CA TYR A 118 -18.74 -1.14 2.90
C TYR A 118 -18.54 -2.16 4.01
N ARG A 119 -18.13 -3.39 3.67
CA ARG A 119 -17.84 -4.44 4.66
C ARG A 119 -16.74 -4.05 5.63
N GLN A 120 -15.66 -3.45 5.14
CA GLN A 120 -14.57 -2.97 5.98
C GLN A 120 -15.04 -1.89 6.94
N ARG A 121 -15.91 -0.97 6.49
CA ARG A 121 -16.50 0.04 7.37
C ARG A 121 -17.35 -0.58 8.48
N VAL A 122 -18.29 -1.46 8.13
CA VAL A 122 -19.17 -2.13 9.11
C VAL A 122 -18.35 -2.93 10.12
N TRP A 123 -17.32 -3.64 9.65
CA TRP A 123 -16.40 -4.38 10.52
C TRP A 123 -15.62 -3.45 11.45
N GLY A 124 -15.10 -2.33 10.92
CA GLY A 124 -14.44 -1.29 11.69
C GLY A 124 -15.36 -0.73 12.78
N ASP A 125 -16.58 -0.32 12.42
CA ASP A 125 -17.57 0.22 13.36
C ASP A 125 -17.86 -0.77 14.50
N TYR A 126 -18.06 -2.05 14.17
CA TYR A 126 -18.30 -3.10 15.16
C TYR A 126 -17.09 -3.29 16.10
N GLN A 127 -15.88 -3.42 15.54
CA GLN A 127 -14.67 -3.61 16.33
C GLN A 127 -14.38 -2.41 17.23
N THR A 128 -14.54 -1.19 16.72
CA THR A 128 -14.35 0.02 17.50
C THR A 128 -15.31 0.08 18.68
N GLN A 129 -16.61 -0.18 18.46
CA GLN A 129 -17.58 -0.21 19.56
C GLN A 129 -17.25 -1.27 20.61
N HIS A 130 -16.87 -2.46 20.17
CA HIS A 130 -16.51 -3.57 21.07
C HIS A 130 -15.28 -3.23 21.91
N HIS A 131 -14.21 -2.76 21.28
CA HIS A 131 -12.97 -2.40 21.97
C HIS A 131 -13.13 -1.20 22.90
N VAL A 132 -13.90 -0.19 22.50
CA VAL A 132 -14.20 0.96 23.37
C VAL A 132 -14.94 0.50 24.62
N ARG A 133 -15.95 -0.38 24.46
CA ARG A 133 -16.68 -0.93 25.60
C ARG A 133 -15.76 -1.69 26.54
N ASP A 134 -14.96 -2.59 26.01
CA ASP A 134 -14.07 -3.43 26.82
C ASP A 134 -12.98 -2.60 27.53
N PHE A 135 -12.48 -1.56 26.86
CA PHE A 135 -11.57 -0.58 27.46
C PHE A 135 -12.22 0.17 28.64
N MET A 136 -13.45 0.66 28.47
CA MET A 136 -14.18 1.36 29.53
C MET A 136 -14.45 0.44 30.74
N VAL A 137 -14.84 -0.81 30.50
CA VAL A 137 -15.02 -1.81 31.56
C VAL A 137 -13.70 -2.10 32.26
N GLY A 138 -12.62 -2.29 31.52
CA GLY A 138 -11.27 -2.50 32.06
C GLY A 138 -10.81 -1.35 32.96
N MET A 139 -11.01 -0.11 32.52
CA MET A 139 -10.69 1.08 33.32
C MET A 139 -11.53 1.16 34.60
N ALA A 140 -12.83 0.88 34.51
CA ALA A 140 -13.72 0.89 35.68
C ALA A 140 -13.30 -0.15 36.72
N LEU A 141 -13.01 -1.38 36.27
CA LEU A 141 -12.51 -2.46 37.13
C LEU A 141 -11.16 -2.11 37.75
N GLY A 142 -10.21 -1.61 36.96
CA GLY A 142 -8.88 -1.18 37.43
C GLY A 142 -8.96 -0.10 38.51
N THR A 143 -9.84 0.89 38.29
CA THR A 143 -10.10 1.97 39.26
C THR A 143 -10.71 1.43 40.55
N PHE A 144 -11.71 0.53 40.43
CA PHE A 144 -12.37 -0.09 41.58
C PHE A 144 -11.39 -0.91 42.43
N PHE A 145 -10.57 -1.77 41.81
CA PHE A 145 -9.58 -2.58 42.55
C PHE A 145 -8.47 -1.72 43.16
N SER A 146 -8.03 -0.68 42.48
CA SER A 146 -7.06 0.28 43.03
C SER A 146 -7.61 0.97 44.28
N TRP A 147 -8.89 1.39 44.24
CA TRP A 147 -9.56 1.99 45.38
C TRP A 147 -9.66 1.03 46.57
N ILE A 148 -10.07 -0.23 46.34
CA ILE A 148 -10.08 -1.27 47.39
C ILE A 148 -8.69 -1.46 47.99
N GLY A 149 -7.65 -1.56 47.14
CA GLY A 149 -6.27 -1.70 47.60
C GLY A 149 -5.83 -0.57 48.53
N VAL A 150 -6.18 0.68 48.20
CA VAL A 150 -5.91 1.84 49.06
C VAL A 150 -6.64 1.73 50.40
N GLN A 151 -7.92 1.31 50.40
CA GLN A 151 -8.67 1.13 51.65
C GLN A 151 -8.08 0.01 52.51
N HIS A 152 -7.68 -1.11 51.88
CA HIS A 152 -7.05 -2.23 52.58
C HIS A 152 -5.75 -1.80 53.24
N MET A 153 -4.90 -1.03 52.55
CA MET A 153 -3.66 -0.49 53.12
C MET A 153 -3.91 0.48 54.27
N LYS A 154 -4.98 1.30 54.19
CA LYS A 154 -5.39 2.18 55.29
C LYS A 154 -5.84 1.37 56.51
N GLN A 155 -6.69 0.36 56.29
CA GLN A 155 -7.20 -0.50 57.36
C GLN A 155 -6.07 -1.29 58.03
N TYR A 156 -5.18 -1.91 57.25
CA TYR A 156 -4.01 -2.62 57.75
C TYR A 156 -3.15 -1.75 58.67
N ARG A 157 -2.96 -0.46 58.32
CA ARG A 157 -2.23 0.49 59.18
C ARG A 157 -2.96 0.78 60.50
N VAL A 158 -4.28 0.82 60.49
CA VAL A 158 -5.10 0.97 61.72
C VAL A 158 -4.98 -0.28 62.58
N ASP A 159 -5.14 -1.46 61.99
CA ASP A 159 -5.04 -2.75 62.69
C ASP A 159 -3.66 -2.95 63.33
N MET A 160 -2.58 -2.61 62.62
CA MET A 160 -1.21 -2.64 63.16
C MET A 160 -0.99 -1.67 64.32
N LYS A 161 -1.70 -0.53 64.36
CA LYS A 161 -1.65 0.40 65.50
C LYS A 161 -2.41 -0.12 66.70
N LEU A 162 -3.55 -0.80 66.48
CA LEU A 162 -4.32 -1.44 67.54
C LEU A 162 -3.54 -2.61 68.16
N PHE A 163 -2.89 -3.43 67.34
CA PHE A 163 -2.07 -4.56 67.81
C PHE A 163 -0.88 -4.15 68.67
N LYS A 164 -0.26 -2.98 68.41
CA LYS A 164 0.87 -2.47 69.23
C LYS A 164 0.45 -1.87 70.57
N LYS A 165 -0.84 -1.62 70.80
CA LYS A 165 -1.37 -0.96 71.99
C LYS A 165 -1.99 -1.91 73.01
N GLY A 166 -2.26 -3.17 72.62
CA GLY A 166 -2.62 -4.26 73.53
C GLY A 166 -1.38 -5.05 73.92
#